data_AF-A0A954EZ15-F1
#
_entry.id   AF-A0A954EZ15-F1
#
_cell.length_a   1.000
_cell.length_b   1.000
_cell.length_c   1.000
_cell.angle_alpha   90.00
_cell.angle_beta   90.00
_cell.angle_gamma   90.00
#
_symmetry.space_group_name_H-M   'P 1'
#
loop_
_entity.id
_entity.type
_entity.pdbx_description
1 polymer ?
#
loop_
_entity_poly.entity_id
_entity_poly.type
_entity_poly.pdbx_seq_one_letter_code
_entity_poly.pdbx_strand_id
1 'polypeptide(L)'
;SVPAYFTNNQKEDTREAGRQAGVNVLRLVPEPTAAAVAYGLNQGRDQTILVFDLGGGTFDVSILKVVGNNFDVVGIGGDDQLGGEDFDRRLIDWIVKEIRKDEGARKKMESFDPAALALQVKEAAELAKKELSSAEQVEVEVPAPDGSETFFLTLTRQQYEAEIRDLVNQTIDVTMRTLRESKLSPDDVDRIVAVGGSTRIPLIRKVLAEKICEPFIAENVDEIVAQGAAIVGAGISAVAETTPDMAPVEVSNVTAHSLGIRADKDRFAVVIPRSTRLPASISKTFTTAQGGADRTDVVVFQGEAEQCTENNQIGGFALTGLRKGAAGDVKIDVTFKIDEDDILEVTAVERGTGKGGHVQIEKFEPLPYVPQAESEVSLNSLRMGVSPPGCDDAGTILKQLGLKFNLVANGDFQSKKVVNQHDLLFINCLCDPMQLFTDGMLCNPAKNAKTLQDFVTNGGVLYVSDYAFGNITRIFPGKIKFDGRTGPVGKHQLNVLDPEMKQVIGATARADFGPGYVVVNSVSNDCQVYMTRGKEPVLVSFPYGKGHVVYTSFHNSASIDANSAKIVSSMILQTVSLATSTPLIELVESTHLRKA
;
A
#
# COMPACT_ATOMS: atom_id res chain seq x y z
N SER A 1 -5.50 10.85 -23.91
CA SER A 1 -4.39 10.11 -23.29
C SER A 1 -4.90 9.44 -22.02
N VAL A 2 -4.13 8.54 -21.44
CA VAL A 2 -4.39 7.91 -20.13
C VAL A 2 -3.08 7.79 -19.36
N PRO A 3 -3.07 7.86 -18.02
CA PRO A 3 -1.88 7.53 -17.23
C PRO A 3 -1.34 6.14 -17.59
N ALA A 4 -0.02 5.97 -17.57
CA ALA A 4 0.60 4.72 -18.03
C ALA A 4 0.25 3.54 -17.13
N TYR A 5 0.06 3.81 -15.83
CA TYR A 5 -0.19 2.79 -14.82
C TYR A 5 -1.69 2.47 -14.60
N PHE A 6 -2.59 3.05 -15.41
CA PHE A 6 -4.02 2.75 -15.36
C PHE A 6 -4.32 1.26 -15.52
N THR A 7 -5.28 0.79 -14.71
CA THR A 7 -5.86 -0.55 -14.81
C THR A 7 -6.70 -0.70 -16.09
N ASN A 8 -7.00 -1.94 -16.46
CA ASN A 8 -7.80 -2.21 -17.65
C ASN A 8 -9.18 -1.54 -17.59
N ASN A 9 -9.84 -1.61 -16.43
CA ASN A 9 -11.16 -1.00 -16.21
C ASN A 9 -11.12 0.53 -16.37
N GLN A 10 -10.08 1.19 -15.85
CA GLN A 10 -9.94 2.65 -15.99
C GLN A 10 -9.72 3.06 -17.46
N LYS A 11 -9.03 2.24 -18.26
CA LYS A 11 -8.83 2.47 -19.69
C LYS A 11 -10.14 2.34 -20.47
N GLU A 12 -10.91 1.29 -20.20
CA GLU A 12 -12.24 1.11 -20.81
C GLU A 12 -13.21 2.22 -20.40
N ASP A 13 -13.26 2.60 -19.12
CA ASP A 13 -14.09 3.72 -18.66
C ASP A 13 -13.73 5.03 -19.38
N THR A 14 -12.43 5.27 -19.62
CA THR A 14 -11.97 6.45 -20.35
C THR A 14 -12.37 6.41 -21.84
N ARG A 15 -12.25 5.23 -22.47
CA ARG A 15 -12.68 5.02 -23.87
C ARG A 15 -14.18 5.23 -24.02
N GLU A 16 -14.96 4.71 -23.10
CA GLU A 16 -16.42 4.86 -23.06
C GLU A 16 -16.82 6.32 -22.84
N ALA A 17 -16.13 7.05 -21.96
CA ALA A 17 -16.33 8.48 -21.79
C ALA A 17 -16.11 9.27 -23.10
N GLY A 18 -15.05 8.93 -23.86
CA GLY A 18 -14.81 9.50 -25.19
C GLY A 18 -15.94 9.22 -26.18
N ARG A 19 -16.43 7.97 -26.20
CA ARG A 19 -17.57 7.58 -27.04
C ARG A 19 -18.86 8.33 -26.67
N GLN A 20 -19.14 8.48 -25.38
CA GLN A 20 -20.30 9.26 -24.88
C GLN A 20 -20.19 10.74 -25.23
N ALA A 21 -18.97 11.29 -25.31
CA ALA A 21 -18.72 12.64 -25.78
C ALA A 21 -18.82 12.79 -27.32
N GLY A 22 -19.11 11.72 -28.06
CA GLY A 22 -19.20 11.74 -29.52
C GLY A 22 -17.85 11.69 -30.24
N VAL A 23 -16.78 11.33 -29.54
CA VAL A 23 -15.43 11.19 -30.10
C VAL A 23 -15.21 9.75 -30.56
N ASN A 24 -14.75 9.57 -31.80
CA ASN A 24 -14.27 8.27 -32.26
C ASN A 24 -12.86 8.01 -31.69
N VAL A 25 -12.78 7.25 -30.61
CA VAL A 25 -11.50 6.94 -29.94
C VAL A 25 -10.70 5.96 -30.79
N LEU A 26 -9.72 6.48 -31.54
CA LEU A 26 -8.85 5.68 -32.41
C LEU A 26 -7.79 4.89 -31.63
N ARG A 27 -7.27 5.47 -30.56
CA ARG A 27 -6.22 4.87 -29.72
C ARG A 27 -6.19 5.53 -28.34
N LEU A 28 -5.91 4.76 -27.30
CA LEU A 28 -5.54 5.25 -25.98
C LEU A 28 -4.01 5.35 -25.89
N VAL A 29 -3.51 6.58 -25.93
CA VAL A 29 -2.06 6.85 -25.83
C VAL A 29 -1.67 7.07 -24.36
N PRO A 30 -0.72 6.29 -23.80
CA PRO A 30 -0.18 6.57 -22.48
C PRO A 30 0.45 7.98 -22.43
N GLU A 31 0.16 8.74 -21.38
CA GLU A 31 0.66 10.11 -21.17
C GLU A 31 2.17 10.24 -21.32
N PRO A 32 2.99 9.41 -20.65
CA PRO A 32 4.45 9.52 -20.81
C PRO A 32 4.92 9.15 -22.21
N THR A 33 4.20 8.26 -22.90
CA THR A 33 4.52 7.93 -24.30
C THR A 33 4.21 9.10 -25.23
N ALA A 34 3.08 9.78 -25.03
CA ALA A 34 2.76 11.00 -25.75
C ALA A 34 3.83 12.09 -25.51
N ALA A 35 4.22 12.31 -24.26
CA ALA A 35 5.25 13.29 -23.93
C ALA A 35 6.61 12.96 -24.59
N ALA A 36 6.99 11.68 -24.60
CA ALA A 36 8.20 11.22 -25.28
C ALA A 36 8.13 11.42 -26.80
N VAL A 37 6.98 11.16 -27.44
CA VAL A 37 6.79 11.40 -28.88
C VAL A 37 6.96 12.90 -29.21
N ALA A 38 6.32 13.78 -28.44
CA ALA A 38 6.44 15.22 -28.62
C ALA A 38 7.88 15.72 -28.44
N TYR A 39 8.62 15.15 -27.48
CA TYR A 39 10.03 15.47 -27.27
C TYR A 39 10.94 14.90 -28.37
N GLY A 40 10.84 13.59 -28.63
CA GLY A 40 11.82 12.81 -29.38
C GLY A 40 11.86 13.12 -30.87
N LEU A 41 10.72 13.45 -31.48
CA LEU A 41 10.66 13.82 -32.89
C LEU A 41 11.48 15.07 -33.22
N ASN A 42 11.61 15.99 -32.26
CA ASN A 42 12.39 17.21 -32.44
C ASN A 42 13.91 16.98 -32.34
N GLN A 43 14.37 15.81 -31.86
CA GLN A 43 15.79 15.57 -31.57
C GLN A 43 16.54 14.82 -32.66
N GLY A 44 15.85 13.99 -33.46
CA GLY A 44 16.44 13.32 -34.63
C GLY A 44 17.62 12.37 -34.35
N ARG A 45 17.74 11.85 -33.12
CA ARG A 45 18.82 10.91 -32.72
C ARG A 45 18.27 9.73 -31.91
N ASP A 46 18.95 8.60 -32.00
CA ASP A 46 18.69 7.43 -31.16
C ASP A 46 19.05 7.76 -29.71
N GLN A 47 18.17 7.41 -28.77
CA GLN A 47 18.34 7.73 -27.35
C GLN A 47 17.40 6.91 -26.45
N THR A 48 17.81 6.71 -25.21
CA THR A 48 16.96 6.21 -24.13
C THR A 48 16.40 7.40 -23.35
N ILE A 49 15.07 7.52 -23.34
CA ILE A 49 14.34 8.57 -22.63
C ILE A 49 13.68 7.98 -21.39
N LEU A 50 13.84 8.64 -20.25
CA LEU A 50 13.06 8.41 -19.05
C LEU A 50 12.04 9.53 -18.91
N VAL A 51 10.76 9.20 -19.00
CA VAL A 51 9.68 10.15 -18.72
C VAL A 51 9.32 10.03 -17.25
N PHE A 52 9.44 11.14 -16.53
CA PHE A 52 9.13 11.26 -15.11
C PHE A 52 7.89 12.15 -14.98
N ASP A 53 6.73 11.54 -14.80
CA ASP A 53 5.45 12.26 -14.73
C ASP A 53 4.96 12.32 -13.29
N LEU A 54 5.00 13.51 -12.69
CA LEU A 54 4.52 13.73 -11.33
C LEU A 54 3.41 14.77 -11.33
N GLY A 55 2.19 14.25 -11.32
CA GLY A 55 0.95 15.02 -11.39
C GLY A 55 0.44 15.47 -10.03
N GLY A 56 -0.88 15.67 -9.97
CA GLY A 56 -1.61 16.05 -8.76
C GLY A 56 -1.87 14.88 -7.81
N GLY A 57 -2.18 13.68 -8.32
CA GLY A 57 -2.50 12.51 -7.50
C GLY A 57 -1.71 11.25 -7.81
N THR A 58 -0.98 11.23 -8.92
CA THR A 58 -0.26 10.04 -9.39
C THR A 58 1.17 10.37 -9.81
N PHE A 59 2.01 9.35 -9.73
CA PHE A 59 3.38 9.37 -10.20
C PHE A 59 3.60 8.22 -11.19
N ASP A 60 4.02 8.53 -12.41
CA ASP A 60 4.34 7.55 -13.45
C ASP A 60 5.79 7.69 -13.92
N VAL A 61 6.42 6.55 -14.21
CA VAL A 61 7.72 6.46 -14.85
C VAL A 61 7.60 5.58 -16.07
N SER A 62 8.04 6.08 -17.23
CA SER A 62 8.20 5.25 -18.42
C SER A 62 9.60 5.38 -19.00
N ILE A 63 10.16 4.27 -19.42
CA ILE A 63 11.47 4.24 -20.09
C ILE A 63 11.22 3.84 -21.54
N LEU A 64 11.69 4.68 -22.45
CA LEU A 64 11.51 4.50 -23.89
C LEU A 64 12.85 4.44 -24.59
N LYS A 65 12.99 3.52 -25.53
CA LYS A 65 14.06 3.54 -26.52
C LYS A 65 13.52 4.17 -27.79
N VAL A 66 14.18 5.24 -28.22
CA VAL A 66 13.87 5.93 -29.47
C VAL A 66 14.93 5.57 -30.49
N VAL A 67 14.50 5.02 -31.62
CA VAL A 67 15.37 4.71 -32.77
C VAL A 67 14.68 5.21 -34.03
N GLY A 68 15.24 6.24 -34.66
CA GLY A 68 14.55 6.98 -35.73
C GLY A 68 13.18 7.50 -35.27
N ASN A 69 12.10 7.04 -35.91
CA ASN A 69 10.71 7.38 -35.57
C ASN A 69 9.99 6.32 -34.73
N ASN A 70 10.73 5.33 -34.22
CA ASN A 70 10.19 4.22 -33.46
C ASN A 70 10.38 4.48 -31.96
N PHE A 71 9.27 4.50 -31.23
CA PHE A 71 9.21 4.72 -29.79
C PHE A 71 8.80 3.40 -29.12
N ASP A 72 9.79 2.72 -28.55
CA ASP A 72 9.60 1.45 -27.86
C ASP A 72 9.60 1.67 -26.35
N VAL A 73 8.46 1.51 -25.68
CA VAL A 73 8.39 1.46 -24.22
C VAL A 73 9.02 0.16 -23.75
N VAL A 74 10.03 0.25 -22.88
CA VAL A 74 10.77 -0.89 -22.32
C VAL A 74 10.59 -1.06 -20.82
N GLY A 75 9.95 -0.09 -20.17
CA GLY A 75 9.68 -0.12 -18.73
C GLY A 75 8.57 0.84 -18.36
N ILE A 76 7.68 0.40 -17.48
CA ILE A 76 6.64 1.20 -16.85
C ILE A 76 6.68 0.90 -15.35
N GLY A 77 6.60 1.95 -14.55
CA GLY A 77 6.35 1.87 -13.12
C GLY A 77 5.61 3.12 -12.65
N GLY A 78 5.21 3.15 -11.39
CA GLY A 78 4.47 4.28 -10.87
C GLY A 78 3.91 4.01 -9.48
N ASP A 79 3.16 5.00 -8.98
CA ASP A 79 2.43 4.99 -7.72
C ASP A 79 1.15 5.82 -7.94
N ASP A 80 0.00 5.17 -7.83
CA ASP A 80 -1.32 5.77 -8.07
C ASP A 80 -1.84 6.59 -6.87
N GLN A 81 -1.07 6.63 -5.77
CA GLN A 81 -1.40 7.36 -4.54
C GLN A 81 -0.27 8.29 -4.11
N LEU A 82 0.51 8.78 -5.07
CA LEU A 82 1.62 9.70 -4.82
C LEU A 82 1.58 10.87 -5.82
N GLY A 83 1.29 12.07 -5.33
CA GLY A 83 1.30 13.26 -6.16
C GLY A 83 1.38 14.58 -5.40
N GLY A 84 1.06 15.66 -6.10
CA GLY A 84 1.01 17.02 -5.55
C GLY A 84 0.09 17.17 -4.32
N GLU A 85 -0.98 16.39 -4.22
CA GLU A 85 -1.90 16.39 -3.08
C GLU A 85 -1.25 15.87 -1.79
N ASP A 86 -0.32 14.91 -1.89
CA ASP A 86 0.43 14.41 -0.73
C ASP A 86 1.43 15.45 -0.23
N PHE A 87 2.03 16.22 -1.14
CA PHE A 87 2.84 17.37 -0.77
C PHE A 87 2.01 18.46 -0.08
N ASP A 88 0.79 18.71 -0.56
CA ASP A 88 -0.13 19.66 0.08
C ASP A 88 -0.50 19.17 1.49
N ARG A 89 -0.75 17.86 1.67
CA ARG A 89 -1.03 17.27 2.99
C ARG A 89 0.11 17.51 3.99
N ARG A 90 1.38 17.41 3.57
CA ARG A 90 2.53 17.74 4.44
C ARG A 90 2.52 19.20 4.89
N LEU A 91 2.16 20.12 3.99
CA LEU A 91 2.03 21.53 4.32
C LEU A 91 0.81 21.82 5.20
N ILE A 92 -0.32 21.14 4.99
CA ILE A 92 -1.49 21.24 5.86
C ILE A 92 -1.10 20.88 7.31
N ASP A 93 -0.43 19.73 7.49
CA ASP A 93 0.02 19.27 8.81
C ASP A 93 0.99 20.27 9.45
N TRP A 94 1.91 20.82 8.66
CA TRP A 94 2.85 21.86 9.10
C TRP A 94 2.12 23.15 9.51
N ILE A 95 1.20 23.66 8.69
CA ILE A 95 0.42 24.89 8.96
C ILE A 95 -0.35 24.75 10.27
N VAL A 96 -1.08 23.64 10.45
CA VAL A 96 -1.86 23.39 11.67
C VAL A 96 -0.94 23.30 12.89
N LYS A 97 0.21 22.66 12.75
CA LYS A 97 1.22 22.56 13.82
C LYS A 97 1.80 23.93 14.20
N GLU A 98 2.08 24.79 13.23
CA GLU A 98 2.63 26.13 13.50
C GLU A 98 1.59 27.06 14.13
N ILE A 99 0.34 27.08 13.65
CA ILE A 99 -0.74 27.87 14.27
C ILE A 99 -0.94 27.45 15.74
N ARG A 100 -0.81 26.15 16.04
CA ARG A 100 -0.98 25.62 17.40
C ARG A 100 0.08 26.06 18.39
N LYS A 101 1.23 26.57 17.95
CA LYS A 101 2.29 27.06 18.85
C LYS A 101 1.89 28.33 19.59
N ASP A 102 1.04 29.17 18.99
CA ASP A 102 0.47 30.33 19.65
C ASP A 102 -0.86 29.95 20.32
N GLU A 103 -0.97 30.18 21.63
CA GLU A 103 -2.16 29.74 22.39
C GLU A 103 -3.43 30.50 21.97
N GLY A 104 -3.31 31.77 21.58
CA GLY A 104 -4.42 32.58 21.10
C GLY A 104 -4.90 32.11 19.74
N ALA A 105 -3.98 31.95 18.79
CA ALA A 105 -4.26 31.45 17.45
C ALA A 105 -4.83 30.03 17.49
N ARG A 106 -4.30 29.16 18.35
CA ARG A 106 -4.83 27.81 18.58
C ARG A 106 -6.29 27.82 19.01
N LYS A 107 -6.63 28.59 20.05
CA LYS A 107 -8.02 28.68 20.56
C LYS A 107 -8.97 29.21 19.49
N LYS A 108 -8.52 30.20 18.72
CA LYS A 108 -9.30 30.76 17.60
C LYS A 108 -9.52 29.72 16.51
N MET A 109 -8.45 29.04 16.07
CA MET A 109 -8.52 27.97 15.08
C MET A 109 -9.46 26.83 15.51
N GLU A 110 -9.36 26.38 16.77
CA GLU A 110 -10.21 25.34 17.37
C GLU A 110 -11.68 25.76 17.53
N SER A 111 -12.01 27.04 17.39
CA SER A 111 -13.39 27.55 17.46
C SER A 111 -14.16 27.45 16.14
N PHE A 112 -13.47 27.23 15.02
CA PHE A 112 -14.09 27.15 13.70
C PHE A 112 -14.62 25.76 13.37
N ASP A 113 -15.55 25.70 12.41
CA ASP A 113 -15.96 24.43 11.81
C ASP A 113 -14.74 23.74 11.15
N PRO A 114 -14.45 22.47 11.51
CA PRO A 114 -13.26 21.78 10.99
C PRO A 114 -13.23 21.63 9.47
N ALA A 115 -14.39 21.42 8.82
CA ALA A 115 -14.43 21.24 7.38
C ALA A 115 -14.19 22.57 6.64
N ALA A 116 -14.77 23.66 7.14
CA ALA A 116 -14.56 24.99 6.59
C ALA A 116 -13.09 25.46 6.74
N LEU A 117 -12.48 25.22 7.90
CA LEU A 117 -11.06 25.52 8.13
C LEU A 117 -10.15 24.65 7.25
N ALA A 118 -10.46 23.36 7.12
CA ALA A 118 -9.66 22.45 6.29
C ALA A 118 -9.59 22.90 4.83
N LEU A 119 -10.67 23.48 4.29
CA LEU A 119 -10.67 24.04 2.93
C LEU A 119 -9.71 25.24 2.81
N GLN A 120 -9.77 26.19 3.75
CA GLN A 120 -8.89 27.37 3.76
C GLN A 120 -7.41 26.97 3.90
N VAL A 121 -7.10 26.03 4.79
CA VAL A 121 -5.73 25.53 4.97
C VAL A 121 -5.24 24.78 3.74
N LYS A 122 -6.10 23.98 3.08
CA LYS A 122 -5.75 23.28 1.84
C LYS A 122 -5.40 24.25 0.71
N GLU A 123 -6.23 25.26 0.48
CA GLU A 123 -5.99 26.28 -0.55
C GLU A 123 -4.70 27.06 -0.27
N ALA A 124 -4.49 27.49 0.98
CA ALA A 124 -3.27 28.18 1.39
C ALA A 124 -2.00 27.33 1.23
N ALA A 125 -2.08 26.03 1.56
CA ALA A 125 -0.98 25.09 1.39
C ALA A 125 -0.60 24.91 -0.09
N GLU A 126 -1.59 24.73 -0.98
CA GLU A 126 -1.33 24.56 -2.41
C GLU A 126 -0.73 25.83 -3.04
N LEU A 127 -1.22 27.01 -2.65
CA LEU A 127 -0.67 28.29 -3.09
C LEU A 127 0.77 28.46 -2.62
N ALA A 128 1.05 28.24 -1.34
CA ALA A 128 2.38 28.32 -0.76
C ALA A 128 3.37 27.37 -1.48
N LYS A 129 2.96 26.12 -1.75
CA LYS A 129 3.74 25.15 -2.55
C LYS A 129 4.10 25.69 -3.93
N LYS A 130 3.11 26.23 -4.65
CA LYS A 130 3.31 26.77 -6.00
C LYS A 130 4.27 27.96 -5.98
N GLU A 131 4.12 28.87 -5.04
CA GLU A 131 5.00 30.04 -4.90
C GLU A 131 6.45 29.64 -4.54
N LEU A 132 6.62 28.72 -3.60
CA LEU A 132 7.94 28.20 -3.18
C LEU A 132 8.70 27.46 -4.29
N SER A 133 8.02 27.08 -5.38
CA SER A 133 8.68 26.55 -6.57
C SER A 133 9.51 27.61 -7.31
N SER A 134 9.31 28.90 -7.00
CA SER A 134 10.06 30.03 -7.57
C SER A 134 10.70 30.94 -6.52
N ALA A 135 10.05 31.13 -5.36
CA ALA A 135 10.53 31.94 -4.25
C ALA A 135 11.29 31.11 -3.20
N GLU A 136 12.24 31.71 -2.48
CA GLU A 136 12.94 31.06 -1.35
C GLU A 136 12.10 31.05 -0.06
N GLN A 137 11.08 31.90 0.02
CA GLN A 137 10.23 32.10 1.18
C GLN A 137 8.87 32.65 0.73
N VAL A 138 7.83 32.30 1.47
CA VAL A 138 6.45 32.78 1.29
C VAL A 138 5.82 33.10 2.64
N GLU A 139 4.90 34.07 2.65
CA GLU A 139 3.97 34.27 3.76
C GLU A 139 2.68 33.49 3.45
N VAL A 140 2.43 32.44 4.21
CA VAL A 140 1.22 31.62 4.07
C VAL A 140 0.08 32.33 4.76
N GLU A 141 -0.89 32.77 3.98
CA GLU A 141 -2.11 33.40 4.44
C GLU A 141 -3.23 32.36 4.53
N VAL A 142 -3.74 32.11 5.74
CA VAL A 142 -4.89 31.23 5.97
C VAL A 142 -6.07 32.07 6.43
N PRO A 143 -7.01 32.43 5.54
CA PRO A 143 -8.19 33.20 5.93
C PRO A 143 -9.03 32.44 6.96
N ALA A 144 -9.57 33.16 7.94
CA ALA A 144 -10.51 32.54 8.88
C ALA A 144 -11.84 32.25 8.16
N PRO A 145 -12.47 31.07 8.36
CA PRO A 145 -13.70 30.70 7.64
C PRO A 145 -14.89 31.65 7.85
N ASP A 146 -14.92 32.36 8.97
CA ASP A 146 -15.97 33.33 9.32
C ASP A 146 -15.67 34.76 8.85
N GLY A 147 -14.55 34.97 8.14
CA GLY A 147 -14.09 36.28 7.68
C GLY A 147 -13.40 37.12 8.78
N SER A 148 -13.11 36.53 9.94
CA SER A 148 -12.29 37.18 10.97
C SER A 148 -10.80 37.21 10.57
N GLU A 149 -9.93 37.71 11.48
CA GLU A 149 -8.50 37.91 11.19
C GLU A 149 -7.79 36.62 10.70
N THR A 150 -7.02 36.79 9.62
CA THR A 150 -6.26 35.76 8.89
C THR A 150 -5.05 35.27 9.72
N PHE A 151 -4.71 34.00 9.61
CA PHE A 151 -3.47 33.46 10.18
C PHE A 151 -2.33 33.66 9.19
N PHE A 152 -1.22 34.23 9.65
CA PHE A 152 -0.02 34.46 8.84
C PHE A 152 1.11 33.58 9.36
N LEU A 153 1.71 32.78 8.48
CA LEU A 153 2.88 31.95 8.79
C LEU A 153 3.98 32.23 7.78
N THR A 154 5.23 32.21 8.23
CA THR A 154 6.37 32.33 7.33
C THR A 154 6.94 30.94 7.04
N LEU A 155 6.97 30.55 5.76
CA LEU A 155 7.51 29.26 5.30
C LEU A 155 8.65 29.48 4.31
N THR A 156 9.79 28.82 4.55
CA THR A 156 10.92 28.82 3.61
C THR A 156 10.90 27.58 2.71
N ARG A 157 11.49 27.67 1.52
CA ARG A 157 11.66 26.53 0.61
C ARG A 157 12.41 25.39 1.30
N GLN A 158 13.46 25.72 2.06
CA GLN A 158 14.25 24.73 2.79
C GLN A 158 13.39 23.91 3.78
N GLN A 159 12.47 24.55 4.50
CA GLN A 159 11.55 23.86 5.40
C GLN A 159 10.58 22.97 4.63
N TYR A 160 9.95 23.51 3.57
CA TYR A 160 9.06 22.73 2.71
C TYR A 160 9.75 21.48 2.13
N GLU A 161 10.95 21.66 1.58
CA GLU A 161 11.76 20.57 1.04
C GLU A 161 12.16 19.52 2.08
N ALA A 162 12.20 19.87 3.37
CA ALA A 162 12.42 18.90 4.44
C ALA A 162 11.15 18.07 4.71
N GLU A 163 9.97 18.69 4.69
CA GLU A 163 8.68 18.03 4.96
C GLU A 163 8.27 17.01 3.88
N ILE A 164 8.72 17.18 2.64
CA ILE A 164 8.39 16.30 1.50
C ILE A 164 9.50 15.33 1.09
N ARG A 165 10.66 15.37 1.75
CA ARG A 165 11.87 14.70 1.28
C ARG A 165 11.70 13.19 1.11
N ASP A 166 10.96 12.57 2.01
CA ASP A 166 10.68 11.13 1.96
C ASP A 166 9.78 10.78 0.77
N LEU A 167 8.76 11.58 0.48
CA LEU A 167 7.89 11.41 -0.70
C LEU A 167 8.68 11.59 -2.01
N VAL A 168 9.57 12.58 -2.07
CA VAL A 168 10.47 12.74 -3.23
C VAL A 168 11.39 11.53 -3.37
N ASN A 169 11.97 11.03 -2.28
CA ASN A 169 12.80 9.82 -2.33
C ASN A 169 12.00 8.59 -2.81
N GLN A 170 10.73 8.45 -2.44
CA GLN A 170 9.86 7.37 -2.92
C GLN A 170 9.71 7.41 -4.45
N THR A 171 9.56 8.59 -5.06
CA THR A 171 9.53 8.72 -6.53
C THR A 171 10.82 8.22 -7.18
N ILE A 172 11.98 8.49 -6.56
CA ILE A 172 13.29 8.04 -7.04
C ILE A 172 13.45 6.53 -6.85
N ASP A 173 13.02 5.98 -5.73
CA ASP A 173 13.09 4.54 -5.46
C ASP A 173 12.27 3.74 -6.48
N VAL A 174 11.07 4.22 -6.82
CA VAL A 174 10.25 3.66 -7.90
C VAL A 174 10.97 3.79 -9.23
N THR A 175 11.50 4.97 -9.57
CA THR A 175 12.27 5.20 -10.82
C THR A 175 13.45 4.23 -10.97
N MET A 176 14.24 4.09 -9.91
CA MET A 176 15.42 3.22 -9.88
C MET A 176 15.06 1.73 -9.92
N ARG A 177 13.87 1.36 -9.42
CA ARG A 177 13.33 0.00 -9.54
C ARG A 177 12.92 -0.27 -10.98
N THR A 178 12.20 0.65 -11.62
CA THR A 178 11.78 0.52 -13.03
C THR A 178 12.99 0.36 -13.95
N LEU A 179 14.05 1.16 -13.76
CA LEU A 179 15.31 1.01 -14.51
C LEU A 179 15.89 -0.39 -14.37
N ARG A 180 16.01 -0.89 -13.13
CA ARG A 180 16.56 -2.23 -12.85
C ARG A 180 15.73 -3.35 -13.47
N GLU A 181 14.40 -3.26 -13.39
CA GLU A 181 13.48 -4.23 -13.98
C GLU A 181 13.57 -4.24 -15.51
N SER A 182 13.80 -3.07 -16.12
CA SER A 182 14.11 -2.91 -17.56
C SER A 182 15.56 -3.27 -17.93
N LYS A 183 16.37 -3.74 -16.97
CA LYS A 183 17.79 -4.08 -17.15
C LYS A 183 18.63 -2.90 -17.63
N LEU A 184 18.32 -1.71 -17.13
CA LEU A 184 19.02 -0.47 -17.39
C LEU A 184 19.58 0.09 -16.07
N SER A 185 20.66 0.85 -16.19
CA SER A 185 21.24 1.66 -15.13
C SER A 185 20.93 3.14 -15.38
N PRO A 186 21.13 4.02 -14.37
CA PRO A 186 20.98 5.46 -14.59
C PRO A 186 21.85 6.02 -15.73
N ASP A 187 23.05 5.46 -15.92
CA ASP A 187 23.98 5.88 -16.96
C ASP A 187 23.50 5.52 -18.38
N ASP A 188 22.55 4.60 -18.51
CA ASP A 188 21.94 4.23 -19.79
C ASP A 188 20.84 5.23 -20.22
N VAL A 189 20.48 6.18 -19.36
CA VAL A 189 19.45 7.20 -19.64
C VAL A 189 20.09 8.43 -20.25
N ASP A 190 19.81 8.69 -21.52
CA ASP A 190 20.32 9.87 -22.23
C ASP A 190 19.60 11.16 -21.83
N ARG A 191 18.31 11.04 -21.48
CA ARG A 191 17.46 12.19 -21.18
C ARG A 191 16.34 11.83 -20.23
N ILE A 192 16.10 12.70 -19.26
CA ILE A 192 14.85 12.74 -18.49
C ILE A 192 13.91 13.78 -19.11
N VAL A 193 12.66 13.40 -19.38
CA VAL A 193 11.57 14.34 -19.73
C VAL A 193 10.65 14.41 -18.52
N ALA A 194 10.72 15.52 -17.78
CA ALA A 194 9.89 15.73 -16.60
C ALA A 194 8.55 16.36 -16.99
N VAL A 195 7.46 15.70 -16.60
CA VAL A 195 6.07 16.05 -16.92
C VAL A 195 5.25 16.17 -15.64
N GLY A 196 4.16 16.92 -15.67
CA GLY A 196 3.29 17.13 -14.52
C GLY A 196 3.71 18.30 -13.64
N GLY A 197 2.72 19.02 -13.11
CA GLY A 197 2.94 20.30 -12.42
C GLY A 197 3.85 20.20 -11.19
N SER A 198 3.87 19.06 -10.51
CA SER A 198 4.71 18.87 -9.31
C SER A 198 6.20 18.76 -9.63
N THR A 199 6.58 18.47 -10.88
CA THR A 199 8.00 18.52 -11.31
C THR A 199 8.58 19.94 -11.36
N ARG A 200 7.75 20.97 -11.15
CA ARG A 200 8.18 22.36 -10.99
C ARG A 200 8.91 22.61 -9.68
N ILE A 201 8.76 21.73 -8.68
CA ILE A 201 9.44 21.81 -7.39
C ILE A 201 10.96 21.64 -7.58
N PRO A 202 11.80 22.61 -7.13
CA PRO A 202 13.25 22.57 -7.32
C PRO A 202 13.94 21.32 -6.77
N LEU A 203 13.51 20.82 -5.61
CA LEU A 203 14.06 19.60 -5.01
C LEU A 203 13.99 18.38 -5.94
N ILE A 204 12.86 18.19 -6.62
CA ILE A 204 12.66 17.04 -7.52
C ILE A 204 13.69 17.10 -8.66
N ARG A 205 13.83 18.27 -9.29
CA ARG A 205 14.78 18.48 -10.39
C ARG A 205 16.22 18.24 -9.94
N LYS A 206 16.57 18.77 -8.77
CA LYS A 206 17.89 18.59 -8.17
C LYS A 206 18.20 17.12 -7.91
N VAL A 207 17.27 16.38 -7.30
CA VAL A 207 17.48 14.96 -6.98
C VAL A 207 17.57 14.13 -8.27
N LEU A 208 16.76 14.43 -9.30
CA LEU A 208 16.86 13.78 -10.60
C LEU A 208 18.22 14.01 -11.27
N ALA A 209 18.69 15.25 -11.28
CA ALA A 209 20.01 15.61 -11.82
C ALA A 209 21.15 14.91 -11.07
N GLU A 210 21.06 14.81 -9.74
CA GLU A 210 22.06 14.15 -8.90
C GLU A 210 22.09 12.62 -9.05
N LYS A 211 20.94 12.00 -9.35
CA LYS A 211 20.79 10.54 -9.33
C LYS A 211 20.82 9.89 -10.71
N ILE A 212 20.46 10.62 -11.76
CA ILE A 212 20.29 10.08 -13.11
C ILE A 212 20.95 11.03 -14.12
N CYS A 213 20.28 12.11 -14.51
CA CYS A 213 20.81 13.14 -15.41
C CYS A 213 19.95 14.41 -15.33
N GLU A 214 20.43 15.51 -15.91
CA GLU A 214 19.68 16.77 -15.94
C GLU A 214 18.30 16.62 -16.63
N PRO A 215 17.19 16.94 -15.92
CA PRO A 215 15.86 16.81 -16.50
C PRO A 215 15.58 17.91 -17.51
N PHE A 216 15.05 17.50 -18.67
CA PHE A 216 14.39 18.40 -19.60
C PHE A 216 13.00 18.72 -19.08
N ILE A 217 12.69 20.01 -19.09
CA ILE A 217 11.40 20.53 -18.68
C ILE A 217 10.91 21.35 -19.85
N ALA A 218 9.82 20.89 -20.48
CA ALA A 218 9.21 21.62 -21.57
C ALA A 218 8.78 23.01 -21.09
N GLU A 219 8.86 24.03 -21.95
CA GLU A 219 8.36 25.37 -21.62
C GLU A 219 6.87 25.32 -21.25
N ASN A 220 6.13 24.42 -21.91
CA ASN A 220 4.73 24.13 -21.60
C ASN A 220 4.54 22.67 -21.18
N VAL A 221 4.98 22.35 -19.96
CA VAL A 221 4.81 21.04 -19.31
C VAL A 221 3.35 20.56 -19.34
N ASP A 222 2.41 21.50 -19.32
CA ASP A 222 0.97 21.23 -19.24
C ASP A 222 0.36 20.83 -20.61
N GLU A 223 1.05 21.11 -21.73
CA GLU A 223 0.56 20.83 -23.08
C GLU A 223 1.25 19.65 -23.78
N ILE A 224 2.44 19.23 -23.32
CA ILE A 224 3.29 18.28 -24.05
C ILE A 224 2.60 16.94 -24.33
N VAL A 225 1.77 16.47 -23.40
CA VAL A 225 0.98 15.25 -23.53
C VAL A 225 -0.07 15.40 -24.65
N ALA A 226 -0.78 16.53 -24.68
CA ALA A 226 -1.78 16.80 -25.71
C ALA A 226 -1.14 16.92 -27.10
N GLN A 227 0.02 17.59 -27.19
CA GLN A 227 0.80 17.68 -28.43
C GLN A 227 1.24 16.30 -28.92
N GLY A 228 1.76 15.46 -28.04
CA GLY A 228 2.16 14.09 -28.35
C GLY A 228 1.00 13.22 -28.83
N ALA A 229 -0.15 13.30 -28.16
CA ALA A 229 -1.36 12.58 -28.55
C ALA A 229 -1.85 13.02 -29.94
N ALA A 230 -1.78 14.32 -30.25
CA ALA A 230 -2.13 14.84 -31.57
C ALA A 230 -1.19 14.32 -32.67
N ILE A 231 0.11 14.23 -32.40
CA ILE A 231 1.11 13.67 -33.33
C ILE A 231 0.82 12.18 -33.60
N VAL A 232 0.58 11.39 -32.56
CA VAL A 232 0.24 9.97 -32.71
C VAL A 232 -1.06 9.80 -33.49
N GLY A 233 -2.09 10.59 -33.17
CA GLY A 233 -3.35 10.60 -33.89
C GLY A 233 -3.19 10.95 -35.38
N ALA A 234 -2.38 11.96 -35.70
CA ALA A 234 -2.06 12.33 -37.08
C ALA A 234 -1.34 11.19 -37.82
N GLY A 235 -0.42 10.48 -37.17
CA GLY A 235 0.23 9.29 -37.74
C GLY A 235 -0.77 8.18 -38.08
N ILE A 236 -1.73 7.90 -37.20
CA ILE A 236 -2.79 6.91 -37.44
C ILE A 236 -3.68 7.33 -38.62
N SER A 237 -4.06 8.62 -38.69
CA SER A 237 -4.89 9.15 -39.78
C SER A 237 -4.14 9.26 -41.11
N ALA A 238 -2.85 9.58 -41.12
CA ALA A 238 -2.02 9.66 -42.34
C ALA A 238 -1.76 8.28 -42.97
N VAL A 239 -1.80 7.19 -42.20
CA VAL A 239 -1.83 5.83 -42.75
C VAL A 239 -3.16 5.55 -43.47
N ALA A 240 -4.25 6.24 -43.11
CA ALA A 240 -5.56 6.13 -43.77
C ALA A 240 -5.72 7.04 -45.00
N GLU A 241 -5.00 8.17 -45.05
CA GLU A 241 -5.01 9.11 -46.18
C GLU A 241 -3.57 9.33 -46.68
N THR A 242 -3.25 8.84 -47.89
CA THR A 242 -1.93 8.90 -48.56
C THR A 242 -1.37 10.33 -48.65
N THR A 243 -0.82 10.84 -47.55
CA THR A 243 -0.15 12.13 -47.43
C THR A 243 1.35 11.86 -47.43
N PRO A 244 2.09 12.19 -48.51
CA PRO A 244 3.45 11.70 -48.73
C PRO A 244 4.53 12.26 -47.79
N ASP A 245 4.24 13.29 -46.98
CA ASP A 245 5.26 14.11 -46.32
C ASP A 245 5.41 13.88 -44.80
N MET A 246 4.62 13.00 -44.17
CA MET A 246 4.85 12.61 -42.77
C MET A 246 5.23 11.13 -42.67
N ALA A 247 6.47 10.86 -42.28
CA ALA A 247 6.87 9.51 -41.88
C ALA A 247 6.05 9.11 -40.63
N PRO A 248 5.40 7.93 -40.64
CA PRO A 248 4.57 7.51 -39.52
C PRO A 248 5.40 7.35 -38.25
N VAL A 249 4.82 7.73 -37.12
CA VAL A 249 5.39 7.52 -35.79
C VAL A 249 4.94 6.14 -35.31
N GLU A 250 5.88 5.24 -35.09
CA GLU A 250 5.58 3.91 -34.56
C GLU A 250 5.72 3.93 -33.04
N VAL A 251 4.65 3.55 -32.34
CA VAL A 251 4.61 3.50 -30.88
C VAL A 251 4.27 2.08 -30.44
N SER A 252 5.21 1.47 -29.72
CA SER A 252 5.07 0.14 -29.11
C SER A 252 5.03 0.28 -27.60
N ASN A 253 3.96 -0.23 -26.99
CA ASN A 253 3.75 -0.20 -25.56
C ASN A 253 3.98 -1.57 -24.91
N VAL A 254 3.98 -1.59 -23.59
CA VAL A 254 4.01 -2.80 -22.77
C VAL A 254 2.89 -2.77 -21.73
N THR A 255 2.51 -3.94 -21.21
CA THR A 255 1.57 -4.05 -20.08
C THR A 255 2.15 -3.37 -18.83
N ALA A 256 1.33 -2.60 -18.11
CA ALA A 256 1.76 -1.98 -16.84
C ALA A 256 1.76 -2.98 -15.69
N HIS A 257 0.78 -3.90 -15.69
CA HIS A 257 0.52 -4.88 -14.63
C HIS A 257 0.47 -6.29 -15.18
N SER A 258 0.79 -7.26 -14.34
CA SER A 258 0.59 -8.67 -14.64
C SER A 258 -0.92 -8.99 -14.68
N LEU A 259 -1.32 -9.82 -15.62
CA LEU A 259 -2.69 -10.28 -15.83
C LEU A 259 -2.74 -11.79 -15.64
N GLY A 260 -3.73 -12.26 -14.89
CA GLY A 260 -3.84 -13.67 -14.56
C GLY A 260 -5.22 -14.06 -14.06
N ILE A 261 -5.33 -15.30 -13.58
CA ILE A 261 -6.58 -15.82 -13.02
C ILE A 261 -6.41 -16.27 -11.58
N ARG A 262 -7.54 -16.37 -10.87
CA ARG A 262 -7.58 -17.05 -9.56
C ARG A 262 -7.45 -18.56 -9.73
N ALA A 263 -6.38 -19.11 -9.17
CA ALA A 263 -6.15 -20.54 -9.02
C ALA A 263 -6.65 -21.04 -7.66
N ASP A 264 -6.29 -22.27 -7.30
CA ASP A 264 -6.55 -22.83 -5.98
C ASP A 264 -5.93 -21.97 -4.86
N LYS A 265 -6.56 -21.99 -3.67
CA LYS A 265 -6.07 -21.28 -2.48
C LYS A 265 -5.89 -19.77 -2.68
N ASP A 266 -6.77 -19.16 -3.49
CA ASP A 266 -6.76 -17.73 -3.86
C ASP A 266 -5.45 -17.27 -4.54
N ARG A 267 -4.63 -18.19 -5.06
CA ARG A 267 -3.37 -17.82 -5.70
C ARG A 267 -3.59 -17.12 -7.03
N PHE A 268 -2.84 -16.05 -7.24
CA PHE A 268 -2.77 -15.35 -8.50
C PHE A 268 -1.85 -16.09 -9.48
N ALA A 269 -2.46 -16.76 -10.45
CA ALA A 269 -1.74 -17.42 -11.52
C ALA A 269 -1.56 -16.47 -12.71
N VAL A 270 -0.40 -15.82 -12.78
CA VAL A 270 -0.02 -14.92 -13.87
C VAL A 270 -0.08 -15.64 -15.20
N VAL A 271 -0.77 -15.06 -16.19
CA VAL A 271 -0.82 -15.52 -17.59
C VAL A 271 0.04 -14.62 -18.47
N ILE A 272 -0.20 -13.31 -18.45
CA ILE A 272 0.63 -12.29 -19.10
C ILE A 272 1.39 -11.53 -18.00
N PRO A 273 2.72 -11.63 -17.92
CA PRO A 273 3.49 -10.82 -16.98
C PRO A 273 3.42 -9.32 -17.31
N ARG A 274 3.63 -8.45 -16.31
CA ARG A 274 3.89 -7.02 -16.56
C ARG A 274 5.08 -6.83 -17.50
N SER A 275 5.12 -5.68 -18.15
CA SER A 275 6.12 -5.30 -19.16
C SER A 275 6.16 -6.22 -20.38
N THR A 276 5.05 -6.89 -20.69
CA THR A 276 4.88 -7.67 -21.94
C THR A 276 4.54 -6.72 -23.09
N ARG A 277 5.28 -6.80 -24.21
CA ARG A 277 5.04 -5.98 -25.41
C ARG A 277 3.62 -6.19 -25.97
N LEU A 278 2.97 -5.10 -26.33
CA LEU A 278 1.63 -5.07 -26.93
C LEU A 278 1.70 -5.00 -28.46
N PRO A 279 0.71 -5.57 -29.18
CA PRO A 279 -0.32 -6.48 -28.68
C PRO A 279 0.27 -7.85 -28.31
N ALA A 280 -0.42 -8.62 -27.45
CA ALA A 280 0.02 -9.96 -27.05
C ALA A 280 -1.12 -10.97 -27.00
N SER A 281 -0.78 -12.25 -27.20
CA SER A 281 -1.71 -13.36 -26.99
C SER A 281 -0.98 -14.53 -26.34
N ILE A 282 -1.45 -14.93 -25.14
CA ILE A 282 -0.84 -16.02 -24.36
C ILE A 282 -1.94 -16.98 -23.90
N SER A 283 -1.75 -18.27 -24.16
CA SER A 283 -2.61 -19.35 -23.68
C SER A 283 -1.93 -20.16 -22.59
N LYS A 284 -2.63 -20.44 -21.50
CA LYS A 284 -2.20 -21.36 -20.44
C LYS A 284 -3.30 -22.38 -20.13
N THR A 285 -2.90 -23.59 -19.79
CA THR A 285 -3.82 -24.66 -19.41
C THR A 285 -3.95 -24.75 -17.89
N PHE A 286 -5.19 -24.74 -17.41
CA PHE A 286 -5.58 -24.89 -16.02
C PHE A 286 -6.41 -26.16 -15.83
N THR A 287 -6.66 -26.52 -14.57
CA THR A 287 -7.47 -27.70 -14.23
C THR A 287 -8.52 -27.38 -13.17
N THR A 288 -9.64 -28.12 -13.17
CA THR A 288 -10.70 -27.91 -12.18
C THR A 288 -10.24 -28.31 -10.78
N ALA A 289 -10.47 -27.42 -9.80
CA ALA A 289 -10.14 -27.68 -8.38
C ALA A 289 -11.10 -28.67 -7.70
N GLN A 290 -12.32 -28.82 -8.22
CA GLN A 290 -13.34 -29.74 -7.69
C GLN A 290 -13.65 -30.84 -8.72
N GLY A 291 -13.76 -32.08 -8.23
CA GLY A 291 -14.18 -33.21 -9.04
C GLY A 291 -15.69 -33.21 -9.29
N GLY A 292 -16.10 -33.63 -10.48
CA GLY A 292 -17.51 -33.77 -10.87
C GLY A 292 -18.27 -32.47 -11.11
N ALA A 293 -17.61 -31.31 -11.00
CA ALA A 293 -18.21 -30.00 -11.24
C ALA A 293 -18.62 -29.84 -12.71
N ASP A 294 -19.84 -29.37 -12.96
CA ASP A 294 -20.34 -29.02 -14.29
C ASP A 294 -20.04 -27.57 -14.69
N ARG A 295 -19.59 -26.76 -13.72
CA ARG A 295 -19.28 -25.34 -13.84
C ARG A 295 -17.98 -25.01 -13.12
N THR A 296 -17.21 -24.10 -13.69
CA THR A 296 -16.11 -23.42 -13.01
C THR A 296 -16.09 -21.95 -13.39
N ASP A 297 -15.66 -21.09 -12.46
CA ASP A 297 -15.57 -19.66 -12.70
C ASP A 297 -14.12 -19.29 -13.06
N VAL A 298 -13.92 -18.67 -14.22
CA VAL A 298 -12.65 -18.05 -14.62
C VAL A 298 -12.70 -16.61 -14.16
N VAL A 299 -12.00 -16.30 -13.07
CA VAL A 299 -11.96 -14.95 -12.49
C VAL A 299 -10.61 -14.32 -12.80
N VAL A 300 -10.63 -13.14 -13.40
CA VAL A 300 -9.47 -12.46 -13.97
C VAL A 300 -9.05 -11.32 -13.06
N PHE A 301 -7.75 -11.28 -12.76
CA PHE A 301 -7.13 -10.30 -11.87
C PHE A 301 -5.97 -9.57 -12.56
N GLN A 302 -5.71 -8.36 -12.09
CA GLN A 302 -4.60 -7.50 -12.48
C GLN A 302 -3.85 -7.04 -11.23
N GLY A 303 -2.52 -7.18 -11.22
CA GLY A 303 -1.65 -6.75 -10.13
C GLY A 303 -0.45 -7.66 -9.92
N GLU A 304 0.33 -7.44 -8.86
CA GLU A 304 1.60 -8.15 -8.60
C GLU A 304 1.58 -8.97 -7.30
N ALA A 305 0.49 -8.97 -6.54
CA ALA A 305 0.40 -9.74 -5.32
C ALA A 305 0.23 -11.23 -5.62
N GLU A 306 0.75 -12.10 -4.74
CA GLU A 306 0.61 -13.56 -4.89
C GLU A 306 -0.83 -14.04 -4.69
N GLN A 307 -1.65 -13.30 -3.96
CA GLN A 307 -3.05 -13.62 -3.68
C GLN A 307 -3.98 -12.73 -4.51
N CYS A 308 -5.02 -13.33 -5.09
CA CYS A 308 -6.01 -12.63 -5.90
C CYS A 308 -6.78 -11.58 -5.10
N THR A 309 -7.07 -11.83 -3.82
CA THR A 309 -7.73 -10.87 -2.93
C THR A 309 -6.94 -9.59 -2.65
N GLU A 310 -5.62 -9.59 -2.88
CA GLU A 310 -4.75 -8.42 -2.80
C GLU A 310 -4.56 -7.72 -4.16
N ASN A 311 -5.14 -8.28 -5.24
CA ASN A 311 -5.06 -7.74 -6.60
C ASN A 311 -6.42 -7.18 -7.04
N ASN A 312 -6.41 -6.41 -8.13
CA ASN A 312 -7.63 -5.86 -8.69
C ASN A 312 -8.37 -6.92 -9.51
N GLN A 313 -9.59 -7.26 -9.11
CA GLN A 313 -10.46 -8.09 -9.94
C GLN A 313 -10.97 -7.24 -11.12
N ILE A 314 -10.61 -7.61 -12.34
CA ILE A 314 -11.01 -6.86 -13.54
C ILE A 314 -12.19 -7.49 -14.25
N GLY A 315 -12.41 -8.80 -14.13
CA GLY A 315 -13.59 -9.44 -14.73
C GLY A 315 -13.64 -10.94 -14.50
N GLY A 316 -14.53 -11.62 -15.21
CA GLY A 316 -14.60 -13.07 -15.19
C GLY A 316 -15.87 -13.60 -15.85
N PHE A 317 -15.95 -14.92 -15.96
CA PHE A 317 -17.13 -15.61 -16.48
C PHE A 317 -17.21 -17.05 -15.99
N ALA A 318 -18.43 -17.58 -15.98
CA ALA A 318 -18.69 -18.98 -15.69
C ALA A 318 -18.53 -19.83 -16.95
N LEU A 319 -17.66 -20.83 -16.89
CA LEU A 319 -17.59 -21.89 -17.89
C LEU A 319 -18.47 -23.06 -17.42
N THR A 320 -19.54 -23.35 -18.16
CA THR A 320 -20.53 -24.39 -17.82
C THR A 320 -20.53 -25.54 -18.83
N GLY A 321 -21.13 -26.67 -18.43
CA GLY A 321 -21.20 -27.87 -19.27
C GLY A 321 -19.90 -28.65 -19.35
N LEU A 322 -19.06 -28.55 -18.32
CA LEU A 322 -17.81 -29.30 -18.20
C LEU A 322 -18.05 -30.81 -18.20
N ARG A 323 -17.11 -31.57 -18.76
CA ARG A 323 -17.13 -33.03 -18.62
C ARG A 323 -16.92 -33.43 -17.16
N LYS A 324 -17.53 -34.53 -16.73
CA LYS A 324 -17.27 -35.10 -15.40
C LYS A 324 -15.86 -35.71 -15.35
N GLY A 325 -15.13 -35.44 -14.28
CA GLY A 325 -13.79 -35.97 -14.00
C GLY A 325 -13.41 -35.73 -12.53
N ALA A 326 -12.32 -36.32 -12.05
CA ALA A 326 -11.80 -36.00 -10.73
C ALA A 326 -11.22 -34.58 -10.70
N ALA A 327 -10.93 -34.05 -9.51
CA ALA A 327 -10.18 -32.80 -9.39
C ALA A 327 -8.83 -32.95 -10.12
N GLY A 328 -8.44 -31.95 -10.91
CA GLY A 328 -7.23 -32.00 -11.74
C GLY A 328 -7.39 -32.64 -13.12
N ASP A 329 -8.48 -33.37 -13.40
CA ASP A 329 -8.62 -34.10 -14.68
C ASP A 329 -9.11 -33.22 -15.83
N VAL A 330 -10.03 -32.30 -15.56
CA VAL A 330 -10.65 -31.45 -16.59
C VAL A 330 -9.71 -30.31 -16.92
N LYS A 331 -9.23 -30.24 -18.17
CA LYS A 331 -8.26 -29.25 -18.63
C LYS A 331 -8.95 -28.10 -19.37
N ILE A 332 -8.63 -26.88 -18.97
CA ILE A 332 -9.22 -25.65 -19.50
C ILE A 332 -8.09 -24.80 -20.05
N ASP A 333 -8.08 -24.58 -21.35
CA ASP A 333 -7.17 -23.63 -21.98
C ASP A 333 -7.75 -22.24 -21.86
N VAL A 334 -7.06 -21.37 -21.13
CA VAL A 334 -7.42 -19.96 -20.97
C VAL A 334 -6.46 -19.13 -21.79
N THR A 335 -6.99 -18.35 -22.72
CA THR A 335 -6.23 -17.47 -23.61
C THR A 335 -6.53 -16.03 -23.28
N PHE A 336 -5.47 -15.29 -22.97
CA PHE A 336 -5.49 -13.86 -22.78
C PHE A 336 -5.02 -13.23 -24.08
N LYS A 337 -5.82 -12.35 -24.66
CA LYS A 337 -5.47 -11.54 -25.82
C LYS A 337 -5.58 -10.08 -25.44
N ILE A 338 -4.53 -9.32 -25.69
CA ILE A 338 -4.47 -7.90 -25.36
C ILE A 338 -4.07 -7.11 -26.59
N ASP A 339 -4.81 -6.05 -26.88
CA ASP A 339 -4.60 -5.23 -28.07
C ASP A 339 -3.60 -4.09 -27.86
N GLU A 340 -3.50 -3.18 -28.82
CA GLU A 340 -2.57 -2.04 -28.80
C GLU A 340 -2.92 -0.97 -27.75
N ASP A 341 -4.17 -0.96 -27.29
CA ASP A 341 -4.70 -0.06 -26.26
C ASP A 341 -4.64 -0.68 -24.85
N ASP A 342 -4.01 -1.86 -24.74
CA ASP A 342 -3.92 -2.65 -23.52
C ASP A 342 -5.31 -3.16 -23.06
N ILE A 343 -6.26 -3.35 -23.97
CA ILE A 343 -7.60 -3.88 -23.67
C ILE A 343 -7.58 -5.41 -23.73
N LEU A 344 -8.05 -6.05 -22.65
CA LEU A 344 -7.96 -7.48 -22.48
C LEU A 344 -9.25 -8.19 -22.93
N GLU A 345 -9.09 -9.22 -23.75
CA GLU A 345 -10.09 -10.23 -24.05
C GLU A 345 -9.63 -11.58 -23.46
N VAL A 346 -10.49 -12.24 -22.69
CA VAL A 346 -10.21 -13.56 -22.11
C VAL A 346 -11.17 -14.59 -22.67
N THR A 347 -10.61 -15.66 -23.22
CA THR A 347 -11.37 -16.83 -23.70
C THR A 347 -10.95 -18.06 -22.90
N ALA A 348 -11.88 -18.98 -22.64
CA ALA A 348 -11.57 -20.25 -22.01
C ALA A 348 -12.30 -21.39 -22.72
N VAL A 349 -11.58 -22.48 -22.99
CA VAL A 349 -12.11 -23.67 -23.70
C VAL A 349 -11.72 -24.93 -22.93
N GLU A 350 -12.70 -25.78 -22.63
CA GLU A 350 -12.43 -27.10 -22.06
C GLU A 350 -12.02 -28.09 -23.16
N ARG A 351 -10.85 -28.73 -23.01
CA ARG A 351 -10.23 -29.53 -24.08
C ARG A 351 -11.03 -30.75 -24.51
N GLY A 352 -11.76 -31.41 -23.61
CA GLY A 352 -12.45 -32.67 -23.90
C GLY A 352 -13.76 -32.50 -24.67
N THR A 353 -14.51 -31.44 -24.37
CA THR A 353 -15.82 -31.14 -24.96
C THR A 353 -15.77 -30.08 -26.05
N GLY A 354 -14.69 -29.28 -26.09
CA GLY A 354 -14.58 -28.12 -26.98
C GLY A 354 -15.52 -26.98 -26.62
N LYS A 355 -16.27 -27.10 -25.50
CA LYS A 355 -17.13 -26.02 -25.02
C LYS A 355 -16.26 -24.92 -24.40
N GLY A 356 -16.62 -23.68 -24.71
CA GLY A 356 -15.90 -22.51 -24.23
C GLY A 356 -16.82 -21.35 -23.88
N GLY A 357 -16.24 -20.36 -23.22
CA GLY A 357 -16.81 -19.06 -22.96
C GLY A 357 -15.77 -17.98 -23.26
N HIS A 358 -16.23 -16.74 -23.42
CA HIS A 358 -15.35 -15.59 -23.56
C HIS A 358 -15.96 -14.40 -22.81
N VAL A 359 -15.11 -13.46 -22.41
CA VAL A 359 -15.54 -12.17 -21.87
C VAL A 359 -14.64 -11.07 -22.44
N GLN A 360 -15.27 -9.99 -22.88
CA GLN A 360 -14.67 -8.68 -23.02
C GLN A 360 -15.08 -7.91 -21.77
N ILE A 361 -14.41 -8.19 -20.66
CA ILE A 361 -14.47 -7.49 -19.37
C ILE A 361 -15.85 -6.96 -18.98
N GLU A 362 -16.57 -7.76 -18.19
CA GLU A 362 -17.76 -7.32 -17.47
C GLU A 362 -17.57 -7.51 -15.97
N LYS A 363 -18.25 -6.67 -15.17
CA LYS A 363 -18.30 -6.82 -13.72
C LYS A 363 -18.92 -8.16 -13.37
N PHE A 364 -18.09 -9.09 -12.93
CA PHE A 364 -18.48 -10.46 -12.61
C PHE A 364 -18.50 -10.67 -11.09
N GLU A 365 -19.62 -11.13 -10.55
CA GLU A 365 -19.68 -11.64 -9.18
C GLU A 365 -19.44 -13.16 -9.21
N PRO A 366 -18.24 -13.64 -8.83
CA PRO A 366 -17.98 -15.08 -8.80
C PRO A 366 -18.77 -15.75 -7.68
N LEU A 367 -18.94 -17.07 -7.79
CA LEU A 367 -19.41 -17.84 -6.65
C LEU A 367 -18.51 -17.59 -5.42
N PRO A 368 -19.07 -17.58 -4.19
CA PRO A 368 -18.28 -17.42 -2.98
C PRO A 368 -17.15 -18.44 -2.99
N TYR A 369 -15.92 -17.96 -2.86
CA TYR A 369 -14.79 -18.85 -2.69
C TYR A 369 -14.99 -19.58 -1.36
N VAL A 370 -15.24 -20.89 -1.42
CA VAL A 370 -15.29 -21.77 -0.25
C VAL A 370 -13.92 -22.45 -0.20
N PRO A 371 -13.01 -22.05 0.71
CA PRO A 371 -11.78 -22.77 0.92
C PRO A 371 -12.14 -24.23 1.25
N GLN A 372 -11.49 -25.19 0.59
CA GLN A 372 -11.53 -26.56 1.11
C GLN A 372 -10.90 -26.52 2.49
N ALA A 373 -11.63 -27.03 3.50
CA ALA A 373 -11.16 -27.05 4.88
C ALA A 373 -9.93 -27.97 4.98
N GLU A 374 -8.75 -27.36 5.03
CA GLU A 374 -7.56 -27.99 5.58
C GLU A 374 -7.36 -27.46 7.00
N SER A 375 -7.15 -28.38 7.92
CA SER A 375 -7.08 -28.19 9.37
C SER A 375 -5.72 -27.68 9.85
N GLU A 376 -5.13 -26.69 9.19
CA GLU A 376 -3.87 -26.07 9.61
C GLU A 376 -3.78 -24.63 9.08
N VAL A 377 -3.78 -23.65 9.99
CA VAL A 377 -3.58 -22.23 9.65
C VAL A 377 -2.10 -22.03 9.34
N SER A 378 -1.77 -21.85 8.06
CA SER A 378 -0.41 -21.47 7.64
C SER A 378 -0.13 -20.00 8.01
N LEU A 379 1.09 -19.72 8.47
CA LEU A 379 1.62 -18.38 8.76
C LEU A 379 1.22 -17.30 7.73
N ASN A 380 1.26 -17.65 6.44
CA ASN A 380 1.00 -16.73 5.33
C ASN A 380 -0.49 -16.49 5.06
N SER A 381 -1.38 -17.19 5.76
CA SER A 381 -2.84 -17.08 5.63
C SER A 381 -3.49 -16.28 6.77
N LEU A 382 -2.71 -15.88 7.78
CA LEU A 382 -3.17 -15.07 8.90
C LEU A 382 -3.46 -13.63 8.48
N ARG A 383 -4.69 -13.19 8.68
CA ARG A 383 -5.07 -11.79 8.45
C ARG A 383 -4.73 -10.98 9.69
N MET A 384 -3.57 -10.32 9.67
CA MET A 384 -3.08 -9.50 10.76
C MET A 384 -3.51 -8.04 10.58
N GLY A 385 -4.10 -7.43 11.60
CA GLY A 385 -4.40 -6.00 11.64
C GLY A 385 -3.53 -5.30 12.67
N VAL A 386 -2.93 -4.18 12.33
CA VAL A 386 -2.01 -3.44 13.20
C VAL A 386 -2.43 -1.99 13.27
N SER A 387 -2.54 -1.42 14.46
CA SER A 387 -2.80 0.01 14.60
C SER A 387 -1.60 0.84 14.13
N PRO A 388 -1.77 2.12 13.76
CA PRO A 388 -0.65 3.00 13.43
C PRO A 388 0.46 2.99 14.50
N PRO A 389 1.72 3.25 14.11
CA PRO A 389 2.84 3.29 15.03
C PRO A 389 2.72 4.45 16.03
N GLY A 390 3.28 4.25 17.22
CA GLY A 390 3.41 5.27 18.24
C GLY A 390 4.70 5.04 19.03
N CYS A 391 4.59 4.79 20.34
CA CYS A 391 5.73 4.32 21.14
C CYS A 391 6.05 2.85 20.87
N ASP A 392 5.04 2.15 20.36
CA ASP A 392 5.14 0.81 19.83
C ASP A 392 4.99 0.82 18.30
N ASP A 393 5.69 -0.10 17.64
CA ASP A 393 5.61 -0.28 16.19
C ASP A 393 5.68 -1.77 15.84
N ALA A 394 4.62 -2.51 16.22
CA ALA A 394 4.43 -3.91 15.83
C ALA A 394 4.54 -4.12 14.30
N GLY A 395 4.15 -3.10 13.51
CA GLY A 395 4.14 -3.17 12.06
C GLY A 395 5.54 -3.28 11.46
N THR A 396 6.48 -2.46 11.92
CA THR A 396 7.87 -2.56 11.46
C THR A 396 8.48 -3.93 11.78
N ILE A 397 8.17 -4.51 12.95
CA ILE A 397 8.66 -5.85 13.32
C ILE A 397 8.05 -6.93 12.43
N LEU A 398 6.74 -6.88 12.20
CA LEU A 398 6.06 -7.82 11.30
C LEU A 398 6.68 -7.79 9.89
N LYS A 399 6.96 -6.59 9.36
CA LYS A 399 7.70 -6.41 8.10
C LYS A 399 9.09 -7.06 8.14
N GLN A 400 9.85 -6.86 9.21
CA GLN A 400 11.18 -7.48 9.38
C GLN A 400 11.12 -9.02 9.42
N LEU A 401 10.04 -9.57 9.97
CA LEU A 401 9.79 -11.01 10.02
C LEU A 401 9.26 -11.59 8.69
N GLY A 402 9.02 -10.75 7.68
CA GLY A 402 8.43 -11.16 6.40
C GLY A 402 6.92 -11.41 6.49
N LEU A 403 6.26 -10.91 7.53
CA LEU A 403 4.83 -11.08 7.78
C LEU A 403 4.04 -9.89 7.24
N LYS A 404 2.93 -10.18 6.55
CA LYS A 404 2.01 -9.17 6.02
C LYS A 404 0.98 -8.76 7.08
N PHE A 405 0.56 -7.51 7.05
CA PHE A 405 -0.53 -7.00 7.87
C PHE A 405 -1.22 -5.80 7.21
N ASN A 406 -2.44 -5.51 7.65
CA ASN A 406 -3.20 -4.33 7.28
C ASN A 406 -3.11 -3.29 8.39
N LEU A 407 -2.97 -2.02 8.01
CA LEU A 407 -3.14 -0.93 8.97
C LEU A 407 -4.63 -0.77 9.31
N VAL A 408 -4.94 -0.79 10.61
CA VAL A 408 -6.30 -0.56 11.11
C VAL A 408 -6.32 0.80 11.80
N ALA A 409 -7.01 1.77 11.19
CA ALA A 409 -6.96 3.13 11.67
C ALA A 409 -7.51 3.27 13.08
N ASN A 410 -7.08 4.36 13.72
CA ASN A 410 -7.38 4.73 15.09
C ASN A 410 -8.90 4.95 15.40
N GLY A 411 -9.77 5.02 14.40
CA GLY A 411 -11.23 5.01 14.61
C GLY A 411 -11.88 3.62 14.54
N ASP A 412 -11.19 2.62 13.98
CA ASP A 412 -11.86 1.48 13.36
C ASP A 412 -12.00 0.25 14.25
N PHE A 413 -11.31 0.17 15.40
CA PHE A 413 -11.52 -0.94 16.36
C PHE A 413 -12.92 -0.95 16.97
N GLN A 414 -13.72 0.11 16.83
CA GLN A 414 -15.14 0.09 17.20
C GLN A 414 -16.00 -0.69 16.18
N SER A 415 -15.54 -0.80 14.93
CA SER A 415 -16.28 -1.42 13.83
C SER A 415 -16.11 -2.94 13.83
N LYS A 416 -17.19 -3.67 14.14
CA LYS A 416 -17.20 -5.13 14.02
C LYS A 416 -16.84 -5.61 12.61
N LYS A 417 -17.23 -4.85 11.58
CA LYS A 417 -16.93 -5.18 10.19
C LYS A 417 -15.42 -5.17 9.94
N VAL A 418 -14.71 -4.16 10.45
CA VAL A 418 -13.25 -4.02 10.26
C VAL A 418 -12.50 -5.02 11.16
N VAL A 419 -12.88 -5.14 12.42
CA VAL A 419 -12.23 -6.05 13.37
C VAL A 419 -12.34 -7.51 12.93
N ASN A 420 -13.50 -7.97 12.46
CA ASN A 420 -13.72 -9.36 12.07
C ASN A 420 -13.11 -9.75 10.70
N GLN A 421 -12.47 -8.81 9.99
CA GLN A 421 -11.68 -9.13 8.80
C GLN A 421 -10.31 -9.74 9.16
N HIS A 422 -9.95 -9.71 10.44
CA HIS A 422 -8.65 -10.13 10.92
C HIS A 422 -8.78 -11.39 11.79
N ASP A 423 -7.69 -12.16 11.87
CA ASP A 423 -7.53 -13.30 12.78
C ASP A 423 -6.71 -12.88 14.02
N LEU A 424 -5.82 -11.90 13.84
CA LEU A 424 -4.91 -11.38 14.83
C LEU A 424 -4.86 -9.85 14.77
N LEU A 425 -5.01 -9.18 15.91
CA LEU A 425 -4.93 -7.72 16.01
C LEU A 425 -3.81 -7.29 16.96
N PHE A 426 -2.97 -6.35 16.50
CA PHE A 426 -1.94 -5.69 17.28
C PHE A 426 -2.34 -4.23 17.54
N ILE A 427 -2.48 -3.88 18.81
CA ILE A 427 -2.74 -2.50 19.23
C ILE A 427 -1.47 -1.91 19.84
N ASN A 428 -0.84 -1.00 19.10
CA ASN A 428 0.32 -0.23 19.52
C ASN A 428 -0.06 0.84 20.55
N CYS A 429 0.86 1.14 21.47
CA CYS A 429 0.80 2.32 22.31
C CYS A 429 1.08 3.63 21.52
N LEU A 430 0.37 4.71 21.84
CA LEU A 430 0.63 6.09 21.37
C LEU A 430 1.60 6.84 22.30
N CYS A 431 2.44 7.73 21.75
CA CYS A 431 3.46 8.46 22.54
C CYS A 431 3.00 9.77 23.19
N ASP A 432 1.82 10.29 22.86
CA ASP A 432 1.36 11.57 23.39
C ASP A 432 0.34 11.36 24.53
N PRO A 433 0.67 11.74 25.78
CA PRO A 433 -0.27 11.66 26.89
C PRO A 433 -1.51 12.55 26.72
N MET A 434 -1.51 13.55 25.83
CA MET A 434 -2.72 14.31 25.47
C MET A 434 -3.59 13.61 24.42
N GLN A 435 -3.00 12.87 23.47
CA GLN A 435 -3.77 12.01 22.54
C GLN A 435 -4.49 10.86 23.27
N LEU A 436 -4.01 10.45 24.44
CA LEU A 436 -4.75 9.57 25.35
C LEU A 436 -6.06 10.20 25.86
N PHE A 437 -6.23 11.52 25.79
CA PHE A 437 -7.46 12.20 26.22
C PHE A 437 -8.28 12.78 25.06
N THR A 438 -7.66 13.09 23.91
CA THR A 438 -8.32 13.81 22.81
C THR A 438 -8.54 13.01 21.53
N ASP A 439 -7.81 11.91 21.28
CA ASP A 439 -8.04 11.03 20.13
C ASP A 439 -8.47 9.62 20.59
N GLY A 440 -9.75 9.34 20.37
CA GLY A 440 -10.47 8.20 20.93
C GLY A 440 -10.15 6.85 20.30
N MET A 441 -8.95 6.33 20.53
CA MET A 441 -8.57 5.00 20.01
C MET A 441 -8.79 3.87 21.03
N LEU A 442 -8.45 4.15 22.28
CA LEU A 442 -8.63 3.25 23.42
C LEU A 442 -9.30 3.98 24.59
N CYS A 443 -9.65 5.25 24.42
CA CYS A 443 -10.06 6.14 25.51
C CYS A 443 -11.56 6.47 25.52
N ASN A 444 -12.32 5.82 24.64
CA ASN A 444 -13.71 5.47 24.94
C ASN A 444 -13.86 3.95 25.13
N PRO A 445 -13.38 3.40 26.28
CA PRO A 445 -13.46 1.96 26.55
C PRO A 445 -14.89 1.42 26.45
N ALA A 446 -15.91 2.26 26.64
CA ALA A 446 -17.31 1.87 26.52
C ALA A 446 -17.71 1.48 25.07
N LYS A 447 -17.13 2.13 24.06
CA LYS A 447 -17.47 1.88 22.65
C LYS A 447 -16.70 0.70 22.05
N ASN A 448 -15.43 0.52 22.42
CA ASN A 448 -14.56 -0.50 21.80
C ASN A 448 -14.60 -1.84 22.55
N ALA A 449 -14.91 -1.83 23.86
CA ALA A 449 -14.81 -3.02 24.69
C ALA A 449 -15.64 -4.19 24.18
N LYS A 450 -16.89 -3.92 23.76
CA LYS A 450 -17.76 -4.99 23.27
C LYS A 450 -17.25 -5.59 21.96
N THR A 451 -16.76 -4.76 21.03
CA THR A 451 -16.26 -5.23 19.74
C THR A 451 -14.99 -6.08 19.90
N LEU A 452 -14.01 -5.63 20.69
CA LEU A 452 -12.79 -6.38 20.94
C LEU A 452 -13.02 -7.63 21.81
N GLN A 453 -13.92 -7.55 22.79
CA GLN A 453 -14.32 -8.72 23.57
C GLN A 453 -15.02 -9.78 22.70
N ASP A 454 -15.95 -9.37 21.82
CA ASP A 454 -16.63 -10.25 20.88
C ASP A 454 -15.63 -10.90 19.91
N PHE A 455 -14.66 -10.14 19.39
CA PHE A 455 -13.60 -10.63 18.52
C PHE A 455 -12.81 -11.78 19.16
N VAL A 456 -12.29 -11.56 20.38
CA VAL A 456 -11.53 -12.59 21.10
C VAL A 456 -12.43 -13.77 21.47
N THR A 457 -13.66 -13.50 21.92
CA THR A 457 -14.63 -14.57 22.26
C THR A 457 -14.87 -15.52 21.08
N ASN A 458 -14.84 -15.00 19.85
CA ASN A 458 -15.07 -15.75 18.61
C ASN A 458 -13.83 -16.42 18.02
N GLY A 459 -12.67 -16.35 18.67
CA GLY A 459 -11.45 -17.04 18.23
C GLY A 459 -10.31 -16.13 17.77
N GLY A 460 -10.54 -14.81 17.74
CA GLY A 460 -9.49 -13.85 17.41
C GLY A 460 -8.40 -13.79 18.49
N VAL A 461 -7.18 -13.47 18.08
CA VAL A 461 -6.07 -13.19 19.01
C VAL A 461 -5.83 -11.70 19.09
N LEU A 462 -5.71 -11.16 20.30
CA LEU A 462 -5.52 -9.73 20.54
C LEU A 462 -4.20 -9.48 21.28
N TYR A 463 -3.31 -8.73 20.66
CA TYR A 463 -2.11 -8.19 21.31
C TYR A 463 -2.34 -6.73 21.72
N VAL A 464 -1.97 -6.42 22.96
CA VAL A 464 -2.06 -5.07 23.53
C VAL A 464 -0.81 -4.74 24.34
N SER A 465 -0.35 -3.51 24.22
CA SER A 465 0.79 -3.01 24.99
C SER A 465 0.39 -2.21 26.23
N ASP A 466 1.41 -1.77 26.96
CA ASP A 466 1.41 -1.26 28.33
C ASP A 466 0.41 -0.13 28.64
N TYR A 467 0.25 0.86 27.78
CA TYR A 467 -0.72 1.96 27.99
C TYR A 467 -2.19 1.54 27.83
N ALA A 468 -2.47 0.30 27.44
CA ALA A 468 -3.83 -0.25 27.37
C ALA A 468 -4.31 -0.86 28.70
N PHE A 469 -3.62 -0.70 29.84
CA PHE A 469 -3.98 -1.34 31.11
C PHE A 469 -5.43 -1.05 31.57
N GLY A 470 -5.89 0.20 31.41
CA GLY A 470 -7.27 0.61 31.73
C GLY A 470 -8.32 -0.05 30.82
N ASN A 471 -7.92 -0.41 29.61
CA ASN A 471 -8.76 -1.16 28.68
C ASN A 471 -8.77 -2.64 29.01
N ILE A 472 -7.62 -3.24 29.31
CA ILE A 472 -7.57 -4.67 29.62
C ILE A 472 -8.40 -5.02 30.85
N THR A 473 -8.29 -4.21 31.91
CA THR A 473 -9.12 -4.39 33.11
C THR A 473 -10.62 -4.23 32.86
N ARG A 474 -11.02 -3.41 31.88
CA ARG A 474 -12.43 -3.15 31.56
C ARG A 474 -13.01 -4.14 30.54
N ILE A 475 -12.22 -4.52 29.54
CA ILE A 475 -12.60 -5.46 28.47
C ILE A 475 -12.55 -6.90 28.99
N PHE A 476 -11.54 -7.23 29.81
CA PHE A 476 -11.31 -8.57 30.35
C PHE A 476 -11.20 -8.52 31.88
N PRO A 477 -12.31 -8.21 32.58
CA PRO A 477 -12.29 -8.04 34.02
C PRO A 477 -11.80 -9.29 34.75
N GLY A 478 -10.89 -9.11 35.71
CA GLY A 478 -10.39 -10.16 36.58
C GLY A 478 -9.21 -11.00 36.05
N LYS A 479 -8.78 -10.80 34.80
CA LYS A 479 -7.63 -11.52 34.21
C LYS A 479 -6.29 -10.99 34.68
N ILE A 480 -6.11 -9.67 34.62
CA ILE A 480 -4.91 -8.98 35.11
C ILE A 480 -5.32 -7.96 36.17
N LYS A 481 -4.68 -8.01 37.33
CA LYS A 481 -4.84 -7.03 38.41
C LYS A 481 -3.61 -6.15 38.45
N PHE A 482 -3.80 -4.86 38.21
CA PHE A 482 -2.77 -3.84 38.32
C PHE A 482 -2.76 -3.25 39.74
N ASP A 483 -1.60 -2.84 40.25
CA ASP A 483 -1.48 -2.27 41.59
C ASP A 483 -1.78 -0.76 41.66
N GLY A 484 -1.96 -0.11 40.50
CA GLY A 484 -2.22 1.33 40.37
C GLY A 484 -0.99 2.22 40.50
N ARG A 485 0.20 1.65 40.70
CA ARG A 485 1.47 2.38 40.75
C ARG A 485 2.14 2.36 39.39
N THR A 486 2.75 3.48 39.04
CA THR A 486 3.67 3.53 37.90
C THR A 486 5.00 2.89 38.28
N GLY A 487 5.54 2.04 37.41
CA GLY A 487 6.80 1.37 37.67
C GLY A 487 8.02 2.18 37.17
N PRO A 488 9.25 1.76 37.52
CA PRO A 488 10.46 2.45 37.11
C PRO A 488 10.71 2.37 35.60
N VAL A 489 11.00 3.54 35.01
CA VAL A 489 11.29 3.78 33.58
C VAL A 489 12.70 3.29 33.21
N GLY A 490 12.91 2.99 31.93
CA GLY A 490 14.22 2.67 31.35
C GLY A 490 14.45 1.17 31.11
N LYS A 491 15.69 0.81 30.75
CA LYS A 491 16.07 -0.56 30.40
C LYS A 491 16.24 -1.45 31.63
N HIS A 492 15.37 -2.43 31.80
CA HIS A 492 15.40 -3.40 32.91
C HIS A 492 15.66 -4.83 32.44
N GLN A 493 16.28 -5.64 33.29
CA GLN A 493 16.46 -7.07 33.04
C GLN A 493 15.18 -7.84 33.38
N LEU A 494 14.82 -8.77 32.51
CA LEU A 494 13.67 -9.65 32.63
C LEU A 494 14.11 -11.10 32.84
N ASN A 495 13.36 -11.85 33.63
CA ASN A 495 13.47 -13.30 33.73
C ASN A 495 12.49 -13.93 32.73
N VAL A 496 13.01 -14.75 31.83
CA VAL A 496 12.18 -15.52 30.90
C VAL A 496 11.75 -16.77 31.64
N LEU A 497 10.45 -17.05 31.72
CA LEU A 497 9.90 -18.19 32.43
C LEU A 497 9.55 -19.33 31.47
N ASP A 498 9.00 -18.98 30.31
CA ASP A 498 8.50 -19.92 29.30
C ASP A 498 9.63 -20.77 28.68
N PRO A 499 9.52 -22.12 28.67
CA PRO A 499 10.56 -23.00 28.14
C PRO A 499 10.85 -22.85 26.66
N GLU A 500 9.84 -22.60 25.80
CA GLU A 500 10.05 -22.43 24.36
C GLU A 500 10.73 -21.08 24.10
N MET A 501 10.24 -20.03 24.74
CA MET A 501 10.84 -18.70 24.64
C MET A 501 12.28 -18.69 25.13
N LYS A 502 12.61 -19.42 26.22
CA LYS A 502 14.00 -19.59 26.71
C LYS A 502 14.94 -20.15 25.65
N GLN A 503 14.48 -21.02 24.76
CA GLN A 503 15.30 -21.57 23.68
C GLN A 503 15.63 -20.52 22.63
N VAL A 504 14.75 -19.54 22.43
CA VAL A 504 14.88 -18.50 21.41
C VAL A 504 15.67 -17.28 21.92
N ILE A 505 15.38 -16.81 23.14
CA ILE A 505 15.96 -15.56 23.67
C ILE A 505 16.89 -15.75 24.88
N GLY A 506 16.97 -16.96 25.44
CA GLY A 506 17.75 -17.26 26.65
C GLY A 506 16.96 -17.09 27.96
N ALA A 507 17.63 -17.38 29.09
CA ALA A 507 17.00 -17.34 30.41
C ALA A 507 16.68 -15.93 30.93
N THR A 508 17.33 -14.90 30.38
CA THR A 508 17.13 -13.51 30.77
C THR A 508 17.13 -12.59 29.55
N ALA A 509 16.37 -11.51 29.63
CA ALA A 509 16.13 -10.56 28.57
C ALA A 509 16.33 -9.10 29.06
N ARG A 510 16.36 -8.11 28.15
CA ARG A 510 16.33 -6.67 28.50
C ARG A 510 15.25 -5.96 27.70
N ALA A 511 14.37 -5.24 28.38
CA ALA A 511 13.30 -4.44 27.76
C ALA A 511 13.30 -3.01 28.30
N ASP A 512 12.79 -2.08 27.49
CA ASP A 512 12.67 -0.67 27.85
C ASP A 512 11.24 -0.34 28.30
N PHE A 513 11.13 0.30 29.47
CA PHE A 513 9.86 0.63 30.09
C PHE A 513 9.63 2.13 29.99
N GLY A 514 8.52 2.54 29.39
CA GLY A 514 8.17 3.94 29.19
C GLY A 514 7.62 4.64 30.44
N PRO A 515 7.48 5.97 30.41
CA PRO A 515 6.93 6.74 31.52
C PRO A 515 5.41 6.57 31.66
N GLY A 516 4.95 5.91 32.73
CA GLY A 516 3.52 5.84 33.06
C GLY A 516 2.87 4.47 32.91
N TYR A 517 3.64 3.43 32.56
CA TYR A 517 3.13 2.05 32.60
C TYR A 517 2.78 1.66 34.05
N VAL A 518 1.72 0.86 34.21
CA VAL A 518 1.20 0.43 35.52
C VAL A 518 1.66 -0.98 35.83
N VAL A 519 2.14 -1.21 37.05
CA VAL A 519 2.69 -2.51 37.46
C VAL A 519 1.57 -3.56 37.60
N VAL A 520 1.82 -4.75 37.03
CA VAL A 520 0.96 -5.93 37.24
C VAL A 520 1.22 -6.48 38.63
N ASN A 521 0.19 -6.46 39.48
CA ASN A 521 0.23 -7.03 40.82
C ASN A 521 0.09 -8.56 40.79
N SER A 522 -0.92 -9.03 40.06
CA SER A 522 -1.24 -10.46 39.95
C SER A 522 -2.05 -10.73 38.68
N VAL A 523 -2.02 -11.99 38.25
CA VAL A 523 -2.82 -12.50 37.13
C VAL A 523 -3.69 -13.66 37.60
N SER A 524 -4.77 -13.97 36.88
CA SER A 524 -5.62 -15.13 37.17
C SER A 524 -4.89 -16.46 36.91
N ASN A 525 -5.39 -17.55 37.48
CA ASN A 525 -4.74 -18.87 37.41
C ASN A 525 -4.61 -19.44 35.99
N ASP A 526 -5.45 -18.98 35.06
CA ASP A 526 -5.45 -19.37 33.64
C ASP A 526 -4.60 -18.43 32.77
N CYS A 527 -3.91 -17.45 33.36
CA CYS A 527 -2.93 -16.63 32.66
C CYS A 527 -1.58 -17.36 32.60
N GLN A 528 -1.01 -17.46 31.40
CA GLN A 528 0.38 -17.84 31.19
C GLN A 528 1.28 -16.62 31.37
N VAL A 529 2.31 -16.75 32.22
CA VAL A 529 3.33 -15.71 32.41
C VAL A 529 4.61 -16.13 31.69
N TYR A 530 4.97 -15.40 30.64
CA TYR A 530 6.16 -15.69 29.86
C TYR A 530 7.40 -15.01 30.43
N MET A 531 7.25 -13.81 31.00
CA MET A 531 8.36 -13.04 31.58
C MET A 531 7.97 -12.29 32.84
N THR A 532 8.96 -12.12 33.73
CA THR A 532 8.84 -11.25 34.91
C THR A 532 9.98 -10.26 35.03
N ARG A 533 9.71 -9.12 35.68
CA ARG A 533 10.74 -8.27 36.27
C ARG A 533 10.74 -8.49 37.79
N GLY A 534 11.74 -9.20 38.30
CA GLY A 534 11.68 -9.71 39.67
C GLY A 534 10.48 -10.64 39.84
N LYS A 535 9.50 -10.23 40.66
CA LYS A 535 8.24 -10.97 40.87
C LYS A 535 7.06 -10.45 40.03
N GLU A 536 7.23 -9.35 39.31
CA GLU A 536 6.16 -8.67 38.57
C GLU A 536 6.01 -9.30 37.18
N PRO A 537 4.82 -9.79 36.79
CA PRO A 537 4.57 -10.23 35.42
C PRO A 537 4.65 -9.07 34.43
N VAL A 538 5.35 -9.25 33.30
CA VAL A 538 5.52 -8.18 32.30
C VAL A 538 5.21 -8.60 30.86
N LEU A 539 5.11 -9.91 30.59
CA LEU A 539 4.56 -10.47 29.35
C LEU A 539 3.68 -11.65 29.73
N VAL A 540 2.39 -11.54 29.47
CA VAL A 540 1.39 -12.53 29.87
C VAL A 540 0.40 -12.78 28.73
N SER A 541 -0.19 -13.97 28.69
CA SER A 541 -1.37 -14.24 27.86
C SER A 541 -2.44 -14.96 28.64
N PHE A 542 -3.67 -14.86 28.18
CA PHE A 542 -4.77 -15.62 28.75
C PHE A 542 -5.82 -15.97 27.69
N PRO A 543 -6.51 -17.12 27.84
CA PRO A 543 -7.63 -17.45 26.99
C PRO A 543 -8.86 -16.63 27.37
N TYR A 544 -9.68 -16.31 26.37
CA TYR A 544 -11.00 -15.71 26.56
C TYR A 544 -11.97 -16.17 25.46
N GLY A 545 -13.02 -16.92 25.84
CA GLY A 545 -13.87 -17.60 24.87
C GLY A 545 -13.06 -18.60 24.03
N LYS A 546 -13.11 -18.48 22.70
CA LYS A 546 -12.33 -19.33 21.78
C LYS A 546 -10.95 -18.74 21.42
N GLY A 547 -10.67 -17.49 21.79
CA GLY A 547 -9.45 -16.78 21.41
C GLY A 547 -8.51 -16.52 22.59
N HIS A 548 -7.51 -15.68 22.34
CA HIS A 548 -6.45 -15.35 23.30
C HIS A 548 -6.15 -13.86 23.34
N VAL A 549 -5.67 -13.39 24.49
CA VAL A 549 -5.16 -12.03 24.67
C VAL A 549 -3.71 -12.13 25.12
N VAL A 550 -2.83 -11.29 24.55
CA VAL A 550 -1.43 -11.13 24.94
C VAL A 550 -1.23 -9.70 25.41
N TYR A 551 -0.61 -9.51 26.58
CA TYR A 551 -0.34 -8.20 27.17
C TYR A 551 1.13 -8.05 27.56
N THR A 552 1.70 -6.87 27.25
CA THR A 552 3.03 -6.45 27.69
C THR A 552 3.01 -5.21 28.57
N SER A 553 3.98 -5.11 29.48
CA SER A 553 4.22 -3.93 30.33
C SER A 553 5.39 -3.06 29.86
N PHE A 554 5.95 -3.33 28.68
CA PHE A 554 7.12 -2.63 28.13
C PHE A 554 6.92 -2.36 26.63
N HIS A 555 7.69 -1.41 26.10
CA HIS A 555 7.58 -1.00 24.71
C HIS A 555 8.17 -2.02 23.74
N ASN A 556 7.54 -2.13 22.57
CA ASN A 556 8.02 -2.94 21.47
C ASN A 556 8.75 -2.12 20.38
N SER A 557 9.12 -0.86 20.67
CA SER A 557 9.81 0.05 19.72
C SER A 557 10.84 -0.66 18.83
N ALA A 558 10.87 -0.30 17.54
CA ALA A 558 11.81 -0.83 16.56
C ALA A 558 13.24 -0.79 17.13
N SER A 559 13.77 -1.98 17.41
CA SER A 559 14.89 -2.10 18.34
C SER A 559 16.21 -1.60 17.76
N ILE A 560 16.97 -0.88 18.59
CA ILE A 560 18.31 -0.33 18.33
C ILE A 560 19.42 -1.36 18.67
N ASP A 561 19.09 -2.51 19.27
CA ASP A 561 20.06 -3.56 19.62
C ASP A 561 19.54 -5.01 19.45
N ALA A 562 20.47 -5.95 19.22
CA ALA A 562 20.16 -7.33 18.83
C ALA A 562 19.37 -8.14 19.89
N ASN A 563 19.46 -7.78 21.17
CA ASN A 563 18.75 -8.49 22.24
C ASN A 563 17.29 -8.06 22.34
N SER A 564 17.03 -6.76 22.21
CA SER A 564 15.67 -6.24 22.20
C SER A 564 14.91 -6.63 20.91
N ALA A 565 15.59 -6.77 19.76
CA ALA A 565 15.00 -7.33 18.54
C ALA A 565 14.49 -8.78 18.71
N LYS A 566 15.24 -9.62 19.43
CA LYS A 566 14.88 -11.03 19.68
C LYS A 566 13.65 -11.17 20.58
N ILE A 567 13.55 -10.36 21.64
CA ILE A 567 12.41 -10.37 22.57
C ILE A 567 11.14 -9.96 21.84
N VAL A 568 11.23 -8.84 21.12
CA VAL A 568 10.10 -8.26 20.41
C VAL A 568 9.62 -9.19 19.29
N SER A 569 10.54 -9.80 18.54
CA SER A 569 10.20 -10.81 17.54
C SER A 569 9.56 -12.07 18.15
N SER A 570 10.10 -12.55 19.27
CA SER A 570 9.56 -13.75 19.96
C SER A 570 8.18 -13.50 20.55
N MET A 571 7.89 -12.28 21.00
CA MET A 571 6.58 -11.86 21.48
C MET A 571 5.55 -11.82 20.35
N ILE A 572 5.91 -11.23 19.19
CA ILE A 572 5.05 -11.21 18.00
C ILE A 572 4.79 -12.65 17.54
N LEU A 573 5.82 -13.50 17.45
CA LEU A 573 5.67 -14.90 17.07
C LEU A 573 4.92 -15.74 18.10
N GLN A 574 5.03 -15.44 19.41
CA GLN A 574 4.22 -16.10 20.43
C GLN A 574 2.74 -15.79 20.24
N THR A 575 2.43 -14.56 19.83
CA THR A 575 1.06 -14.16 19.52
C THR A 575 0.54 -14.91 18.28
N VAL A 576 1.39 -15.11 17.28
CA VAL A 576 1.09 -15.91 16.08
C VAL A 576 0.96 -17.41 16.41
N SER A 577 1.80 -17.94 17.30
CA SER A 577 1.73 -19.31 17.81
C SER A 577 0.37 -19.60 18.42
N LEU A 578 -0.14 -18.67 19.25
CA LEU A 578 -1.48 -18.79 19.84
C LEU A 578 -2.61 -18.76 18.79
N ALA A 579 -2.42 -18.05 17.67
CA ALA A 579 -3.41 -17.97 16.60
C ALA A 579 -3.42 -19.22 15.70
N THR A 580 -2.25 -19.82 15.49
CA THR A 580 -2.05 -20.96 14.56
C THR A 580 -2.01 -22.31 15.26
N SER A 581 -1.86 -22.32 16.58
CA SER A 581 -1.44 -23.49 17.36
C SER A 581 -0.12 -24.11 16.89
N THR A 582 0.73 -23.34 16.19
CA THR A 582 2.05 -23.78 15.74
C THR A 582 3.09 -23.49 16.84
N PRO A 583 3.97 -24.44 17.21
CA PRO A 583 5.02 -24.22 18.21
C PRO A 583 5.91 -23.02 17.88
N LEU A 584 6.32 -22.25 18.89
CA LEU A 584 7.10 -21.02 18.69
C LEU A 584 8.40 -21.30 17.91
N ILE A 585 9.05 -22.44 18.20
CA ILE A 585 10.31 -22.83 17.56
C ILE A 585 10.16 -23.05 16.05
N GLU A 586 9.05 -23.63 15.60
CA GLU A 586 8.77 -23.86 14.18
C GLU A 586 8.51 -22.53 13.45
N LEU A 587 7.86 -21.58 14.13
CA LEU A 587 7.67 -20.22 13.61
C LEU A 587 8.99 -19.46 13.49
N VAL A 588 9.90 -19.64 14.44
CA VAL A 588 11.25 -19.05 14.39
C VAL A 588 12.06 -19.65 13.23
N GLU A 589 11.95 -20.96 12.99
CA GLU A 589 12.67 -21.65 11.90
C GLU A 589 12.14 -21.29 10.51
N SER A 590 10.85 -21.00 10.39
CA SER A 590 10.18 -20.63 9.14
C SER A 590 10.25 -19.14 8.80
N THR A 591 10.70 -18.29 9.73
CA THR A 591 10.87 -16.84 9.53
C THR A 591 12.34 -16.44 9.38
N HIS A 592 12.61 -15.21 8.90
CA HIS A 592 13.97 -14.72 8.66
C HIS A 592 14.85 -14.57 9.92
N LEU A 593 14.35 -14.92 11.11
CA LEU A 593 15.08 -14.86 12.38
C LEU A 593 16.36 -15.72 12.42
N ARG A 594 16.51 -16.71 11.54
CA ARG A 594 17.73 -17.52 11.48
C ARG A 594 18.96 -16.76 10.93
N LYS A 595 18.76 -15.61 10.25
CA LYS A 595 19.84 -14.85 9.60
C LYS A 595 20.33 -13.61 10.39
N ALA A 596 19.68 -13.27 11.50
CA ALA A 596 20.04 -12.15 12.39
C ALA A 596 20.55 -12.68 13.74
#